data_AF-A0A497GB41-F1
#
_entry.id   AF-A0A497GB41-F1
#
_cell.length_a   1.000
_cell.length_b   1.000
_cell.length_c   1.000
_cell.angle_alpha   90.00
_cell.angle_beta   90.00
_cell.angle_gamma   90.00
#
_symmetry.space_group_name_H-M   'P 1'
#
loop_
_entity.id
_entity.type
_entity.pdbx_description
1 polymer ?
#
loop_
_entity_poly.entity_id
_entity_poly.type
_entity_poly.pdbx_seq_one_letter_code
_entity_poly.pdbx_strand_id
1 'polypeptide(L)'
;MEYEEEIREVGDEVGEAIRLIKANHTGANLDEARRFLSEAGIALKAERFDESIALTKKAQLAAKPTTEYLLSKANELAAGAEKSFDSESIEEAVNLWKKAIKVYGRVKELADERNEPEIVEKMAEVERTINENISKAEVAIDNREMLNLVDRGNSSLDGANRLFEDTKFGESNKAYTKARNIFKDALVLAEKRGFEADAEKIGEALGSIETSIEAALLNEIDAMLKSAEENFKEKKFTEAERTFTRAIEFLEGLEIQREELEEMLDRGKEGIVKSKLEQGRGKMQAADSLFKNVKYYDAKEGYKDSREYLERVADEASGYKLSKLVGELNNMIQACSQNIATATTALMDINVRGVEPEIITVDSVARGMADFKRTAPNPTGAPTTQFTTFRTVWDPNPGNRDFVWSREKPDEYGELPQIKQWISDKNPNIYWFLLKIVNRADYPVTEWNVTLYTEQALMITKAHLDDKRVRIVDSSFDTNKNKNKYVVSIPPELGVSIPAKGGTRLMYFETDIRCEDALKMEFGVSGVVKLGTTPQIEVPIREKRFTYACKYGDFKKMFYGSIDALASQVMENLQDSYRREIV
;
A
#
# COMPACT_ATOMS: atom_id res chain seq x y z
N MET A 1 54.54 -62.91 -20.69
CA MET A 1 53.32 -62.09 -20.82
C MET A 1 52.40 -62.28 -19.63
N GLU A 2 51.66 -63.39 -19.46
CA GLU A 2 50.74 -63.57 -18.31
C GLU A 2 51.45 -63.41 -16.95
N TYR A 3 52.57 -64.12 -16.75
CA TYR A 3 53.41 -64.01 -15.55
C TYR A 3 53.99 -62.60 -15.28
N GLU A 4 54.29 -61.84 -16.34
CA GLU A 4 54.84 -60.47 -16.19
C GLU A 4 53.74 -59.47 -15.81
N GLU A 5 52.51 -59.72 -16.27
CA GLU A 5 51.33 -58.92 -15.95
C GLU A 5 50.90 -59.14 -14.49
N GLU A 6 50.90 -60.38 -14.01
CA GLU A 6 50.62 -60.73 -12.61
C GLU A 6 51.65 -60.11 -11.64
N ILE A 7 52.95 -60.15 -11.99
CA ILE A 7 54.00 -59.52 -11.18
C ILE A 7 53.81 -58.00 -11.10
N ARG A 8 53.43 -57.36 -12.22
CA ARG A 8 53.16 -55.92 -12.26
C ARG A 8 51.97 -55.58 -11.37
N GLU A 9 50.87 -56.32 -11.46
CA GLU A 9 49.68 -56.11 -10.65
C GLU A 9 50.00 -56.24 -9.15
N VAL A 10 50.70 -57.30 -8.74
CA VAL A 10 51.15 -57.44 -7.34
C VAL A 10 52.04 -56.27 -6.93
N GLY A 11 52.95 -55.84 -7.79
CA GLY A 11 53.85 -54.72 -7.54
C GLY A 11 53.10 -53.40 -7.27
N ASP A 12 52.07 -53.12 -8.06
CA ASP A 12 51.22 -51.94 -7.92
C ASP A 12 50.44 -51.98 -6.59
N GLU A 13 49.81 -53.11 -6.27
CA GLU A 13 49.05 -53.30 -5.02
C GLU A 13 49.96 -53.19 -3.78
N VAL A 14 51.18 -53.74 -3.84
CA VAL A 14 52.17 -53.66 -2.76
C VAL A 14 52.66 -52.23 -2.59
N GLY A 15 52.90 -51.52 -3.69
CA GLY A 15 53.25 -50.11 -3.70
C GLY A 15 52.21 -49.26 -2.98
N GLU A 16 50.93 -49.50 -3.25
CA GLU A 16 49.81 -48.82 -2.59
C GLU A 16 49.72 -49.16 -1.09
N ALA A 17 49.87 -50.44 -0.72
CA ALA A 17 49.89 -50.86 0.69
C ALA A 17 51.00 -50.16 1.47
N ILE A 18 52.22 -50.10 0.92
CA ILE A 18 53.35 -49.39 1.53
C ILE A 18 53.05 -47.90 1.68
N ARG A 19 52.42 -47.28 0.67
CA ARG A 19 52.03 -45.86 0.71
C ARG A 19 51.06 -45.59 1.85
N LEU A 20 50.02 -46.42 2.00
CA LEU A 20 49.04 -46.30 3.09
C LEU A 20 49.68 -46.50 4.48
N ILE A 21 50.57 -47.49 4.63
CA ILE A 21 51.30 -47.72 5.89
C ILE A 21 52.15 -46.50 6.25
N LYS A 22 52.85 -45.92 5.26
CA LYS A 22 53.68 -44.72 5.46
C LYS A 22 52.86 -43.48 5.81
N ALA A 23 51.62 -43.39 5.34
CA ALA A 23 50.71 -42.30 5.66
C ALA A 23 50.32 -42.27 7.15
N ASN A 24 50.52 -43.38 7.88
CA ASN A 24 50.35 -43.47 9.34
C ASN A 24 49.01 -42.90 9.82
N HIS A 25 47.93 -43.30 9.14
CA HIS A 25 46.59 -42.80 9.45
C HIS A 25 46.19 -43.15 10.89
N THR A 26 45.69 -42.15 11.63
CA THR A 26 45.18 -42.38 12.98
C THR A 26 44.04 -43.40 12.95
N GLY A 27 44.12 -44.39 13.85
CA GLY A 27 43.14 -45.48 13.93
C GLY A 27 43.42 -46.66 12.99
N ALA A 28 44.55 -46.69 12.26
CA ALA A 28 44.95 -47.84 11.43
C ALA A 28 45.65 -48.93 12.26
N ASN A 29 45.52 -50.20 11.85
CA ASN A 29 46.24 -51.34 12.45
C ASN A 29 47.53 -51.62 11.67
N LEU A 30 48.55 -50.76 11.88
CA LEU A 30 49.79 -50.81 11.10
C LEU A 30 50.61 -52.08 11.33
N ASP A 31 50.52 -52.68 12.52
CA ASP A 31 51.24 -53.93 12.81
C ASP A 31 50.63 -55.08 12.02
N GLU A 32 49.31 -55.16 11.96
CA GLU A 32 48.61 -56.13 11.12
C GLU A 32 48.83 -55.88 9.63
N ALA A 33 48.82 -54.62 9.19
CA ALA A 33 49.14 -54.27 7.81
C ALA A 33 50.55 -54.74 7.41
N ARG A 34 51.55 -54.51 8.26
CA ARG A 34 52.93 -54.99 8.03
C ARG A 34 53.02 -56.51 8.05
N ARG A 35 52.27 -57.19 8.92
CA ARG A 35 52.18 -58.65 8.97
C ARG A 35 51.64 -59.20 7.65
N PHE A 36 50.50 -58.72 7.18
CA PHE A 36 49.91 -59.15 5.91
C PHE A 36 50.81 -58.86 4.72
N LEU A 37 51.50 -57.71 4.71
CA LEU A 37 52.46 -57.40 3.64
C LEU A 37 53.67 -58.36 3.65
N SER A 38 54.13 -58.76 4.83
CA SER A 38 55.18 -59.79 4.97
C SER A 38 54.69 -61.15 4.48
N GLU A 39 53.46 -61.55 4.82
CA GLU A 39 52.84 -62.79 4.36
C GLU A 39 52.65 -62.77 2.83
N ALA A 40 52.23 -61.64 2.25
CA ALA A 40 52.11 -61.44 0.81
C ALA A 40 53.47 -61.65 0.12
N GLY A 41 54.55 -61.09 0.68
CA GLY A 41 55.91 -61.30 0.17
C GLY A 41 56.36 -62.78 0.21
N ILE A 42 55.87 -63.57 1.16
CA ILE A 42 56.12 -65.02 1.21
C ILE A 42 55.31 -65.74 0.13
N ALA A 43 54.03 -65.39 -0.06
CA ALA A 43 53.19 -65.95 -1.11
C ALA A 43 53.73 -65.65 -2.52
N LEU A 44 54.20 -64.42 -2.76
CA LEU A 44 54.82 -64.00 -4.02
C LEU A 44 56.08 -64.82 -4.35
N LYS A 45 56.96 -65.06 -3.37
CA LYS A 45 58.16 -65.90 -3.55
C LYS A 45 57.84 -67.37 -3.88
N ALA A 46 56.65 -67.82 -3.49
CA ALA A 46 56.13 -69.14 -3.78
C ALA A 46 55.28 -69.17 -5.06
N GLU A 47 55.29 -68.09 -5.86
CA GLU A 47 54.54 -67.93 -7.12
C GLU A 47 53.02 -68.09 -6.95
N ARG A 48 52.49 -67.78 -5.75
CA ARG A 48 51.05 -67.77 -5.45
C ARG A 48 50.50 -66.35 -5.59
N PHE A 49 50.32 -65.90 -6.83
CA PHE A 49 49.98 -64.50 -7.15
C PHE A 49 48.63 -64.06 -6.56
N ASP A 50 47.56 -64.83 -6.76
CA ASP A 50 46.23 -64.51 -6.22
C ASP A 50 46.23 -64.32 -4.68
N GLU A 51 46.94 -65.21 -3.98
CA GLU A 51 47.07 -65.14 -2.53
C GLU A 51 47.88 -63.92 -2.10
N SER A 52 48.95 -63.60 -2.84
CA SER A 52 49.75 -62.39 -2.62
C SER A 52 48.91 -61.12 -2.81
N ILE A 53 48.09 -61.04 -3.86
CA ILE A 53 47.18 -59.92 -4.12
C ILE A 53 46.16 -59.81 -2.98
N ALA A 54 45.53 -60.92 -2.59
CA ALA A 54 44.54 -60.93 -1.52
C ALA A 54 45.13 -60.49 -0.17
N LEU A 55 46.32 -60.96 0.19
CA LEU A 55 47.04 -60.52 1.40
C LEU A 55 47.45 -59.05 1.33
N THR A 56 47.85 -58.58 0.16
CA THR A 56 48.19 -57.16 -0.05
C THR A 56 46.96 -56.26 0.11
N LYS A 57 45.80 -56.66 -0.43
CA LYS A 57 44.52 -55.97 -0.22
C LYS A 57 44.12 -55.95 1.26
N LYS A 58 44.33 -57.05 2.00
CA LYS A 58 44.17 -57.06 3.47
C LYS A 58 45.13 -56.10 4.17
N ALA A 59 46.38 -56.01 3.71
CA ALA A 59 47.35 -55.05 4.23
C ALA A 59 46.91 -53.59 3.99
N GLN A 60 46.38 -53.27 2.81
CA GLN A 60 45.81 -51.96 2.51
C GLN A 60 44.63 -51.61 3.43
N LEU A 61 43.68 -52.54 3.63
CA LEU A 61 42.53 -52.34 4.53
C LEU A 61 42.93 -52.15 5.99
N ALA A 62 43.98 -52.85 6.45
CA ALA A 62 44.52 -52.69 7.79
C ALA A 62 45.31 -51.36 7.95
N ALA A 63 45.89 -50.84 6.88
CA ALA A 63 46.60 -49.56 6.86
C ALA A 63 45.66 -48.33 6.79
N LYS A 64 44.39 -48.53 6.45
CA LYS A 64 43.32 -47.51 6.58
C LYS A 64 42.81 -47.45 8.04
N PRO A 65 42.26 -46.30 8.50
CA PRO A 65 41.59 -46.24 9.81
C PRO A 65 40.53 -47.32 9.96
N THR A 66 40.28 -47.86 11.16
CA THR A 66 39.17 -48.80 11.33
C THR A 66 37.80 -48.13 11.19
N THR A 67 36.79 -48.93 10.83
CA THR A 67 35.39 -48.51 10.75
C THR A 67 34.91 -47.96 12.10
N GLU A 68 35.29 -48.58 13.24
CA GLU A 68 34.93 -48.11 14.58
C GLU A 68 35.55 -46.75 14.92
N TYR A 69 36.82 -46.52 14.55
CA TYR A 69 37.49 -45.25 14.80
C TYR A 69 36.82 -44.10 14.04
N LEU A 70 36.52 -44.32 12.75
CA LEU A 70 35.82 -43.33 11.93
C LEU A 70 34.39 -43.11 12.43
N LEU A 71 33.70 -44.17 12.85
CA LEU A 71 32.36 -44.08 13.44
C LEU A 71 32.36 -43.27 14.72
N SER A 72 33.32 -43.50 15.64
CA SER A 72 33.46 -42.72 16.87
C SER A 72 33.65 -41.23 16.57
N LYS A 73 34.49 -40.90 15.57
CA LYS A 73 34.70 -39.52 15.15
C LYS A 73 33.47 -38.89 14.51
N ALA A 74 32.73 -39.65 13.70
CA ALA A 74 31.49 -39.19 13.10
C ALA A 74 30.42 -38.92 14.17
N ASN A 75 30.29 -39.82 15.15
CA ASN A 75 29.39 -39.67 16.28
C ASN A 75 29.75 -38.47 17.16
N GLU A 76 31.03 -38.19 17.39
CA GLU A 76 31.47 -36.99 18.11
C GLU A 76 31.04 -35.70 17.39
N LEU A 77 31.18 -35.66 16.06
CA LEU A 77 30.73 -34.52 15.25
C LEU A 77 29.20 -34.38 15.28
N ALA A 78 28.47 -35.48 15.19
CA ALA A 78 27.00 -35.49 15.25
C ALA A 78 26.49 -35.03 16.63
N ALA A 79 27.06 -35.54 17.72
CA ALA A 79 26.74 -35.11 19.08
C ALA A 79 27.12 -33.63 19.32
N GLY A 80 28.23 -33.17 18.74
CA GLY A 80 28.60 -31.75 18.74
C GLY A 80 27.56 -30.90 18.01
N ALA A 81 27.05 -31.36 16.87
CA ALA A 81 26.00 -30.68 16.13
C ALA A 81 24.67 -30.60 16.89
N GLU A 82 24.25 -31.69 17.53
CA GLU A 82 23.07 -31.72 18.41
C GLU A 82 23.21 -30.71 19.54
N LYS A 83 24.37 -30.69 20.22
CA LYS A 83 24.64 -29.72 21.28
C LYS A 83 24.59 -28.27 20.79
N SER A 84 25.16 -27.98 19.61
CA SER A 84 25.08 -26.64 19.00
C SER A 84 23.64 -26.28 18.61
N PHE A 85 22.84 -27.24 18.17
CA PHE A 85 21.43 -27.03 17.85
C PHE A 85 20.63 -26.67 19.11
N ASP A 86 20.80 -27.44 20.19
CA ASP A 86 20.16 -27.20 21.49
C ASP A 86 20.58 -25.87 22.12
N SER A 87 21.77 -25.37 21.81
CA SER A 87 22.24 -24.05 22.26
C SER A 87 21.87 -22.88 21.33
N GLU A 88 20.93 -23.09 20.40
CA GLU A 88 20.48 -22.11 19.40
C GLU A 88 21.57 -21.64 18.40
N SER A 89 22.71 -22.34 18.34
CA SER A 89 23.80 -22.12 17.37
C SER A 89 23.56 -22.91 16.08
N ILE A 90 22.42 -22.64 15.41
CA ILE A 90 21.89 -23.48 14.32
C ILE A 90 22.86 -23.56 13.12
N GLU A 91 23.52 -22.47 12.74
CA GLU A 91 24.51 -22.49 11.66
C GLU A 91 25.73 -23.38 11.96
N GLU A 92 26.16 -23.40 13.22
CA GLU A 92 27.25 -24.27 13.67
C GLU A 92 26.83 -25.74 13.62
N ALA A 93 25.60 -26.04 14.07
CA ALA A 93 25.02 -27.38 14.01
C ALA A 93 24.98 -27.93 12.57
N VAL A 94 24.48 -27.13 11.62
CA VAL A 94 24.46 -27.52 10.18
C VAL A 94 25.87 -27.81 9.66
N ASN A 95 26.85 -26.98 10.01
CA ASN A 95 28.24 -27.19 9.61
C ASN A 95 28.85 -28.46 10.21
N LEU A 96 28.55 -28.78 11.47
CA LEU A 96 29.01 -29.99 12.15
C LEU A 96 28.34 -31.25 11.57
N TRP A 97 27.04 -31.24 11.31
CA TRP A 97 26.34 -32.33 10.63
C TRP A 97 26.88 -32.58 9.20
N LYS A 98 27.14 -31.53 8.41
CA LYS A 98 27.77 -31.66 7.08
C LYS A 98 29.15 -32.31 7.18
N LYS A 99 29.93 -32.00 8.22
CA LYS A 99 31.21 -32.68 8.50
C LYS A 99 31.00 -34.14 8.91
N ALA A 100 30.00 -34.42 9.75
CA ALA A 100 29.67 -35.78 10.19
C ALA A 100 29.28 -36.67 9.01
N ILE A 101 28.40 -36.21 8.10
CA ILE A 101 28.03 -36.92 6.86
C ILE A 101 29.26 -37.28 6.03
N LYS A 102 30.22 -36.34 5.88
CA LYS A 102 31.46 -36.63 5.14
C LYS A 102 32.29 -37.74 5.79
N VAL A 103 32.26 -37.87 7.11
CA VAL A 103 32.95 -38.97 7.82
C VAL A 103 32.14 -40.27 7.72
N TYR A 104 30.81 -40.23 7.87
CA TYR A 104 29.95 -41.40 7.67
C TYR A 104 30.05 -41.97 6.26
N GLY A 105 30.13 -41.13 5.22
CA GLY A 105 30.36 -41.60 3.84
C GLY A 105 31.67 -42.40 3.72
N ARG A 106 32.75 -41.96 4.41
CA ARG A 106 34.01 -42.72 4.46
C ARG A 106 33.91 -44.00 5.28
N VAL A 107 33.09 -44.03 6.34
CA VAL A 107 32.80 -45.26 7.10
C VAL A 107 32.10 -46.27 6.19
N LYS A 108 31.10 -45.81 5.43
CA LYS A 108 30.30 -46.63 4.51
C LYS A 108 31.15 -47.21 3.38
N GLU A 109 31.99 -46.41 2.73
CA GLU A 109 32.95 -46.88 1.71
C GLU A 109 33.88 -47.97 2.27
N LEU A 110 34.44 -47.74 3.47
CA LEU A 110 35.37 -48.70 4.08
C LEU A 110 34.66 -49.98 4.56
N ALA A 111 33.44 -49.86 5.10
CA ALA A 111 32.63 -51.00 5.52
C ALA A 111 32.27 -51.90 4.32
N ASP A 112 31.96 -51.29 3.17
CA ASP A 112 31.71 -52.01 1.91
C ASP A 112 32.97 -52.79 1.47
N GLU A 113 34.13 -52.13 1.45
CA GLU A 113 35.42 -52.79 1.14
C GLU A 113 35.75 -53.97 2.09
N ARG A 114 35.26 -53.91 3.35
CA ARG A 114 35.45 -54.94 4.38
C ARG A 114 34.37 -56.02 4.38
N ASN A 115 33.35 -55.92 3.52
CA ASN A 115 32.16 -56.77 3.54
C ASN A 115 31.42 -56.74 4.90
N GLU A 116 31.19 -55.54 5.42
CA GLU A 116 30.44 -55.26 6.66
C GLU A 116 29.04 -54.71 6.32
N PRO A 117 28.12 -55.51 5.76
CA PRO A 117 26.85 -55.01 5.19
C PRO A 117 25.93 -54.35 6.23
N GLU A 118 25.95 -54.84 7.48
CA GLU A 118 25.18 -54.26 8.58
C GLU A 118 25.58 -52.81 8.88
N ILE A 119 26.88 -52.49 8.73
CA ILE A 119 27.37 -51.12 8.90
C ILE A 119 26.95 -50.26 7.72
N VAL A 120 27.07 -50.77 6.49
CA VAL A 120 26.66 -50.05 5.27
C VAL A 120 25.18 -49.65 5.32
N GLU A 121 24.31 -50.58 5.70
CA GLU A 121 22.86 -50.33 5.86
C GLU A 121 22.60 -49.28 6.94
N LYS A 122 23.22 -49.44 8.12
CA LYS A 122 23.07 -48.49 9.23
C LYS A 122 23.58 -47.08 8.89
N MET A 123 24.66 -46.97 8.10
CA MET A 123 25.18 -45.66 7.68
C MET A 123 24.21 -44.95 6.73
N ALA A 124 23.51 -45.69 5.85
CA ALA A 124 22.49 -45.09 5.00
C ALA A 124 21.32 -44.50 5.82
N GLU A 125 20.91 -45.19 6.90
CA GLU A 125 19.89 -44.69 7.82
C GLU A 125 20.35 -43.44 8.58
N VAL A 126 21.58 -43.45 9.09
CA VAL A 126 22.18 -42.30 9.81
C VAL A 126 22.33 -41.10 8.86
N GLU A 127 22.83 -41.31 7.64
CA GLU A 127 22.93 -40.27 6.61
C GLU A 127 21.57 -39.63 6.31
N ARG A 128 20.51 -40.45 6.17
CA ARG A 128 19.14 -39.96 5.96
C ARG A 128 18.68 -39.09 7.14
N THR A 129 18.87 -39.58 8.37
CA THR A 129 18.47 -38.85 9.59
C THR A 129 19.20 -37.51 9.72
N ILE A 130 20.51 -37.47 9.46
CA ILE A 130 21.29 -36.23 9.54
C ILE A 130 20.90 -35.25 8.43
N ASN A 131 20.61 -35.73 7.22
CA ASN A 131 20.11 -34.88 6.15
C ASN A 131 18.72 -34.28 6.47
N GLU A 132 17.83 -35.06 7.09
CA GLU A 132 16.55 -34.55 7.60
C GLU A 132 16.77 -33.47 8.67
N ASN A 133 17.72 -33.66 9.59
CA ASN A 133 18.07 -32.66 10.61
C ASN A 133 18.68 -31.38 10.01
N ILE A 134 19.60 -31.51 9.04
CA ILE A 134 20.15 -30.37 8.30
C ILE A 134 19.02 -29.59 7.61
N SER A 135 18.10 -30.29 6.94
CA SER A 135 16.96 -29.66 6.26
C SER A 135 16.09 -28.87 7.24
N LYS A 136 15.73 -29.48 8.39
CA LYS A 136 14.96 -28.81 9.45
C LYS A 136 15.69 -27.59 10.01
N ALA A 137 17.00 -27.67 10.22
CA ALA A 137 17.80 -26.55 10.71
C ALA A 137 17.93 -25.43 9.67
N GLU A 138 18.08 -25.74 8.39
CA GLU A 138 18.08 -24.74 7.32
C GLU A 138 16.71 -24.04 7.18
N VAL A 139 15.60 -24.75 7.43
CA VAL A 139 14.26 -24.14 7.54
C VAL A 139 14.19 -23.19 8.76
N ALA A 140 14.74 -23.59 9.91
CA ALA A 140 14.78 -22.75 11.10
C ALA A 140 15.63 -21.47 10.93
N ILE A 141 16.77 -21.57 10.22
CA ILE A 141 17.61 -20.41 9.87
C ILE A 141 16.82 -19.43 8.99
N ASP A 142 16.20 -19.92 7.92
CA ASP A 142 15.42 -19.08 7.01
C ASP A 142 14.21 -18.45 7.72
N ASN A 143 13.55 -19.18 8.63
CA ASN A 143 12.48 -18.64 9.47
C ASN A 143 12.98 -17.51 10.38
N ARG A 144 14.11 -17.69 11.06
CA ARG A 144 14.72 -16.65 11.90
C ARG A 144 15.06 -15.39 11.08
N GLU A 145 15.65 -15.56 9.90
CA GLU A 145 15.98 -14.43 9.04
C GLU A 145 14.74 -13.72 8.50
N MET A 146 13.71 -14.47 8.13
CA MET A 146 12.41 -13.91 7.73
C MET A 146 11.79 -13.07 8.85
N LEU A 147 11.77 -13.57 10.10
CA LEU A 147 11.29 -12.81 11.26
C LEU A 147 12.13 -11.54 11.52
N ASN A 148 13.46 -11.64 11.42
CA ASN A 148 14.34 -10.46 11.53
C ASN A 148 14.05 -9.41 10.45
N LEU A 149 13.77 -9.83 9.22
CA LEU A 149 13.37 -8.92 8.14
C LEU A 149 12.02 -8.29 8.44
N VAL A 150 11.04 -9.04 8.93
CA VAL A 150 9.73 -8.51 9.36
C VAL A 150 9.90 -7.44 10.45
N ASP A 151 10.71 -7.70 11.48
CA ASP A 151 10.96 -6.74 12.56
C ASP A 151 11.65 -5.45 12.07
N ARG A 152 12.62 -5.59 11.16
CA ARG A 152 13.27 -4.44 10.50
C ARG A 152 12.31 -3.68 9.60
N GLY A 153 11.43 -4.40 8.89
CA GLY A 153 10.38 -3.85 8.05
C GLY A 153 9.40 -3.02 8.87
N ASN A 154 8.91 -3.57 9.98
CA ASN A 154 8.05 -2.90 10.96
C ASN A 154 8.72 -1.64 11.54
N SER A 155 9.98 -1.73 11.94
CA SER A 155 10.73 -0.57 12.44
C SER A 155 10.88 0.55 11.40
N SER A 156 11.10 0.18 10.12
CA SER A 156 11.14 1.14 9.01
C SER A 156 9.76 1.74 8.72
N LEU A 157 8.70 0.95 8.86
CA LEU A 157 7.32 1.37 8.66
C LEU A 157 6.89 2.38 9.74
N ASP A 158 7.21 2.13 11.00
CA ASP A 158 6.96 3.07 12.11
C ASP A 158 7.67 4.40 11.88
N GLY A 159 8.92 4.36 11.39
CA GLY A 159 9.66 5.56 11.00
C GLY A 159 8.97 6.32 9.86
N ALA A 160 8.46 5.61 8.86
CA ALA A 160 7.73 6.20 7.74
C ALA A 160 6.42 6.87 8.19
N ASN A 161 5.67 6.23 9.09
CA ASN A 161 4.43 6.76 9.66
C ASN A 161 4.69 8.05 10.45
N ARG A 162 5.74 8.11 11.28
CA ARG A 162 6.11 9.35 11.99
C ARG A 162 6.45 10.49 11.04
N LEU A 163 7.22 10.21 9.98
CA LEU A 163 7.54 11.21 8.96
C LEU A 163 6.29 11.69 8.20
N PHE A 164 5.32 10.80 8.00
CA PHE A 164 4.03 11.14 7.39
C PHE A 164 3.24 12.09 8.29
N GLU A 165 3.12 11.77 9.58
CA GLU A 165 2.47 12.61 10.59
C GLU A 165 3.14 13.99 10.72
N ASP A 166 4.46 14.04 10.61
CA ASP A 166 5.26 15.28 10.60
C ASP A 166 5.15 16.07 9.27
N THR A 167 4.29 15.66 8.33
CA THR A 167 4.09 16.25 7.00
C THR A 167 5.33 16.24 6.10
N LYS A 168 6.32 15.40 6.42
CA LYS A 168 7.55 15.19 5.62
C LYS A 168 7.33 14.12 4.57
N PHE A 169 6.36 14.36 3.68
CA PHE A 169 5.84 13.35 2.76
C PHE A 169 6.91 12.73 1.84
N GLY A 170 7.85 13.53 1.31
CA GLY A 170 8.93 13.01 0.46
C GLY A 170 9.94 12.12 1.23
N GLU A 171 10.20 12.40 2.51
CA GLU A 171 11.04 11.53 3.36
C GLU A 171 10.27 10.27 3.77
N SER A 172 8.99 10.42 4.11
CA SER A 172 8.07 9.32 4.45
C SER A 172 7.95 8.32 3.30
N ASN A 173 7.77 8.79 2.06
CA ASN A 173 7.72 7.94 0.87
C ASN A 173 8.99 7.09 0.69
N LYS A 174 10.18 7.69 0.88
CA LYS A 174 11.45 6.95 0.84
C LYS A 174 11.52 5.87 1.92
N ALA A 175 11.03 6.17 3.13
CA ALA A 175 10.99 5.23 4.24
C ALA A 175 9.99 4.08 4.02
N TYR A 176 8.80 4.36 3.47
CA TYR A 176 7.85 3.32 3.06
C TYR A 176 8.42 2.42 1.96
N THR A 177 9.08 3.01 0.94
CA THR A 177 9.74 2.24 -0.13
C THR A 177 10.82 1.30 0.42
N LYS A 178 11.59 1.77 1.41
CA LYS A 178 12.57 0.93 2.12
C LYS A 178 11.89 -0.21 2.88
N ALA A 179 10.81 0.07 3.62
CA ALA A 179 10.04 -0.94 4.33
C ALA A 179 9.49 -2.00 3.36
N ARG A 180 8.91 -1.57 2.23
CA ARG A 180 8.40 -2.44 1.17
C ARG A 180 9.46 -3.42 0.68
N ASN A 181 10.68 -2.95 0.39
CA ASN A 181 11.74 -3.83 -0.12
C ASN A 181 12.15 -4.87 0.93
N ILE A 182 12.23 -4.50 2.22
CA ILE A 182 12.52 -5.44 3.31
C ILE A 182 11.42 -6.51 3.41
N PHE A 183 10.15 -6.13 3.34
CA PHE A 183 9.04 -7.09 3.34
C PHE A 183 9.02 -7.99 2.10
N LYS A 184 9.45 -7.50 0.93
CA LYS A 184 9.62 -8.35 -0.26
C LYS A 184 10.68 -9.42 -0.04
N ASP A 185 11.81 -9.08 0.58
CA ASP A 185 12.85 -10.07 0.91
C ASP A 185 12.31 -11.12 1.91
N ALA A 186 11.52 -10.69 2.90
CA ALA A 186 10.86 -11.59 3.85
C ALA A 186 9.85 -12.53 3.16
N LEU A 187 9.06 -12.00 2.21
CA LEU A 187 8.09 -12.77 1.45
C LEU A 187 8.77 -13.89 0.63
N VAL A 188 9.88 -13.57 -0.03
CA VAL A 188 10.65 -14.56 -0.81
C VAL A 188 11.11 -15.73 0.06
N LEU A 189 11.54 -15.47 1.31
CA LEU A 189 11.90 -16.53 2.25
C LEU A 189 10.69 -17.36 2.68
N ALA A 190 9.56 -16.71 2.97
CA ALA A 190 8.32 -17.38 3.35
C ALA A 190 7.80 -18.30 2.23
N GLU A 191 7.76 -17.82 0.99
CA GLU A 191 7.34 -18.59 -0.18
C GLU A 191 8.30 -19.76 -0.46
N LYS A 192 9.61 -19.51 -0.42
CA LYS A 192 10.64 -20.54 -0.62
C LYS A 192 10.47 -21.73 0.34
N ARG A 193 10.01 -21.50 1.57
CA ARG A 193 9.87 -22.51 2.62
C ARG A 193 8.45 -23.01 2.81
N GLY A 194 7.47 -22.49 2.08
CA GLY A 194 6.07 -22.87 2.21
C GLY A 194 5.42 -22.39 3.51
N PHE A 195 5.88 -21.24 4.05
CA PHE A 195 5.25 -20.60 5.20
C PHE A 195 4.00 -19.82 4.76
N GLU A 196 2.96 -20.53 4.30
CA GLU A 196 1.79 -19.94 3.63
C GLU A 196 1.11 -18.84 4.46
N ALA A 197 0.87 -19.09 5.75
CA ALA A 197 0.22 -18.13 6.63
C ALA A 197 1.06 -16.85 6.88
N ASP A 198 2.40 -16.98 6.88
CA ASP A 198 3.28 -15.82 7.04
C ASP A 198 3.44 -15.07 5.71
N ALA A 199 3.52 -15.79 4.59
CA ALA A 199 3.54 -15.21 3.25
C ALA A 199 2.28 -14.37 2.97
N GLU A 200 1.11 -14.88 3.35
CA GLU A 200 -0.17 -14.17 3.23
C GLU A 200 -0.15 -12.86 4.03
N LYS A 201 0.23 -12.90 5.32
CA LYS A 201 0.32 -11.71 6.18
C LYS A 201 1.34 -10.69 5.68
N ILE A 202 2.49 -11.15 5.20
CA ILE A 202 3.51 -10.27 4.62
C ILE A 202 2.97 -9.63 3.33
N GLY A 203 2.23 -10.38 2.51
CA GLY A 203 1.53 -9.89 1.32
C GLY A 203 0.51 -8.80 1.64
N GLU A 204 -0.32 -9.00 2.65
CA GLU A 204 -1.27 -7.98 3.14
C GLU A 204 -0.54 -6.71 3.62
N ALA A 205 0.55 -6.86 4.37
CA ALA A 205 1.37 -5.74 4.82
C ALA A 205 1.96 -4.98 3.63
N LEU A 206 2.44 -5.67 2.60
CA LEU A 206 2.92 -5.05 1.36
C LEU A 206 1.83 -4.24 0.66
N GLY A 207 0.62 -4.78 0.53
CA GLY A 207 -0.52 -4.04 -0.04
C GLY A 207 -0.88 -2.78 0.76
N SER A 208 -0.83 -2.86 2.09
CA SER A 208 -1.02 -1.69 2.96
C SER A 208 0.11 -0.66 2.80
N ILE A 209 1.35 -1.09 2.60
CA ILE A 209 2.49 -0.21 2.38
C ILE A 209 2.38 0.48 1.02
N GLU A 210 1.95 -0.21 -0.03
CA GLU A 210 1.71 0.38 -1.36
C GLU A 210 0.66 1.49 -1.28
N THR A 211 -0.45 1.25 -0.59
CA THR A 211 -1.46 2.28 -0.32
C THR A 211 -0.88 3.49 0.44
N SER A 212 0.04 3.24 1.37
CA SER A 212 0.69 4.30 2.17
C SER A 212 1.70 5.10 1.34
N ILE A 213 2.42 4.46 0.41
CA ILE A 213 3.29 5.11 -0.58
C ILE A 213 2.47 6.05 -1.46
N GLU A 214 1.34 5.56 -1.99
CA GLU A 214 0.42 6.39 -2.78
C GLU A 214 -0.09 7.59 -1.96
N ALA A 215 -0.54 7.36 -0.73
CA ALA A 215 -1.00 8.43 0.14
C ALA A 215 0.09 9.47 0.42
N ALA A 216 1.35 9.06 0.63
CA ALA A 216 2.47 9.97 0.83
C ALA A 216 2.72 10.84 -0.40
N LEU A 217 2.72 10.24 -1.60
CA LEU A 217 2.88 10.96 -2.87
C LEU A 217 1.75 11.99 -3.09
N LEU A 218 0.49 11.60 -2.86
CA LEU A 218 -0.65 12.49 -3.01
C LEU A 218 -0.59 13.68 -2.05
N ASN A 219 -0.21 13.45 -0.80
CA ASN A 219 -0.07 14.51 0.19
C ASN A 219 1.13 15.43 -0.10
N GLU A 220 2.22 14.89 -0.67
CA GLU A 220 3.35 15.70 -1.14
C GLU A 220 2.90 16.69 -2.23
N ILE A 221 2.12 16.22 -3.21
CA ILE A 221 1.57 17.06 -4.27
C ILE A 221 0.62 18.11 -3.70
N ASP A 222 -0.32 17.72 -2.83
CA ASP A 222 -1.25 18.68 -2.22
C ASP A 222 -0.52 19.74 -1.39
N ALA A 223 0.55 19.38 -0.68
CA ALA A 223 1.40 20.34 0.02
C ALA A 223 2.09 21.32 -0.94
N MET A 224 2.59 20.84 -2.08
CA MET A 224 3.16 21.72 -3.12
C MET A 224 2.09 22.67 -3.69
N LEU A 225 0.90 22.17 -4.02
CA LEU A 225 -0.21 22.98 -4.52
C LEU A 225 -0.65 24.06 -3.52
N LYS A 226 -0.79 23.70 -2.23
CA LYS A 226 -1.10 24.66 -1.16
C LYS A 226 -0.01 25.72 -1.00
N SER A 227 1.26 25.33 -1.10
CA SER A 227 2.38 26.30 -1.06
C SER A 227 2.35 27.24 -2.28
N ALA A 228 1.99 26.75 -3.46
CA ALA A 228 1.85 27.56 -4.66
C ALA A 228 0.69 28.57 -4.54
N GLU A 229 -0.44 28.14 -3.98
CA GLU A 229 -1.58 29.02 -3.69
C GLU A 229 -1.25 30.10 -2.67
N GLU A 230 -0.43 29.78 -1.66
CA GLU A 230 -0.01 30.78 -0.68
C GLU A 230 0.92 31.83 -1.32
N ASN A 231 1.88 31.40 -2.13
CA ASN A 231 2.70 32.31 -2.94
C ASN A 231 1.82 33.20 -3.83
N PHE A 232 0.76 32.64 -4.41
CA PHE A 232 -0.19 33.40 -5.22
C PHE A 232 -0.92 34.48 -4.41
N LYS A 233 -1.43 34.14 -3.21
CA LYS A 233 -2.08 35.12 -2.31
C LYS A 233 -1.12 36.24 -1.87
N GLU A 234 0.15 35.89 -1.63
CA GLU A 234 1.21 36.85 -1.30
C GLU A 234 1.68 37.68 -2.51
N LYS A 235 1.05 37.52 -3.69
CA LYS A 235 1.38 38.19 -4.96
C LYS A 235 2.79 37.86 -5.50
N LYS A 236 3.35 36.72 -5.08
CA LYS A 236 4.61 36.14 -5.59
C LYS A 236 4.31 35.25 -6.79
N PHE A 237 3.82 35.86 -7.87
CA PHE A 237 3.22 35.11 -8.99
C PHE A 237 4.21 34.23 -9.74
N THR A 238 5.47 34.64 -9.87
CA THR A 238 6.51 33.84 -10.53
C THR A 238 6.89 32.61 -9.69
N GLU A 239 7.00 32.75 -8.38
CA GLU A 239 7.22 31.64 -7.45
C GLU A 239 6.02 30.69 -7.39
N ALA A 240 4.80 31.23 -7.42
CA ALA A 240 3.56 30.46 -7.50
C ALA A 240 3.53 29.60 -8.77
N GLU A 241 3.73 30.21 -9.94
CA GLU A 241 3.80 29.53 -11.24
C GLU A 241 4.80 28.37 -11.19
N ARG A 242 6.05 28.65 -10.78
CA ARG A 242 7.11 27.63 -10.69
C ARG A 242 6.74 26.47 -9.78
N THR A 243 6.04 26.74 -8.68
CA THR A 243 5.65 25.72 -7.71
C THR A 243 4.49 24.87 -8.24
N PHE A 244 3.51 25.48 -8.91
CA PHE A 244 2.47 24.73 -9.63
C PHE A 244 3.06 23.85 -10.73
N THR A 245 3.98 24.36 -11.55
CA THR A 245 4.64 23.58 -12.61
C THR A 245 5.35 22.36 -12.05
N ARG A 246 6.12 22.52 -10.96
CA ARG A 246 6.79 21.39 -10.29
C ARG A 246 5.82 20.34 -9.77
N ALA A 247 4.68 20.78 -9.20
CA ALA A 247 3.66 19.86 -8.73
C ALA A 247 3.05 19.04 -9.88
N ILE A 248 2.80 19.68 -11.04
CA ILE A 248 2.30 19.00 -12.25
C ILE A 248 3.34 18.03 -12.81
N GLU A 249 4.59 18.46 -12.97
CA GLU A 249 5.66 17.59 -13.49
C GLU A 249 5.85 16.36 -12.60
N PHE A 250 5.80 16.55 -11.28
CA PHE A 250 5.85 15.44 -10.33
C PHE A 250 4.65 14.51 -10.49
N LEU A 251 3.45 15.08 -10.63
CA LEU A 251 2.20 14.35 -10.80
C LEU A 251 2.16 13.54 -12.12
N GLU A 252 2.57 14.13 -13.24
CA GLU A 252 2.63 13.48 -14.56
C GLU A 252 3.67 12.36 -14.62
N GLY A 253 4.68 12.40 -13.74
CA GLY A 253 5.65 11.32 -13.57
C GLY A 253 5.11 10.11 -12.78
N LEU A 254 3.92 10.18 -12.19
CA LEU A 254 3.32 9.07 -11.46
C LEU A 254 2.49 8.19 -12.40
N GLU A 255 2.79 6.89 -12.44
CA GLU A 255 1.99 5.87 -13.14
C GLU A 255 0.75 5.46 -12.32
N ILE A 256 -0.03 6.43 -11.84
CA ILE A 256 -1.23 6.17 -11.02
C ILE A 256 -2.46 6.64 -11.80
N GLN A 257 -3.49 5.80 -11.91
CA GLN A 257 -4.77 6.17 -12.54
C GLN A 257 -5.84 6.38 -11.47
N ARG A 258 -6.08 7.64 -11.08
CA ARG A 258 -7.15 8.01 -10.14
C ARG A 258 -7.78 9.35 -10.52
N GLU A 259 -9.09 9.47 -10.29
CA GLU A 259 -9.86 10.71 -10.48
C GLU A 259 -9.33 11.88 -9.61
N GLU A 260 -8.83 11.58 -8.40
CA GLU A 260 -8.22 12.57 -7.51
C GLU A 260 -7.00 13.26 -8.14
N LEU A 261 -6.28 12.56 -9.01
CA LEU A 261 -5.13 13.11 -9.73
C LEU A 261 -5.55 14.08 -10.81
N GLU A 262 -6.65 13.80 -11.50
CA GLU A 262 -7.21 14.70 -12.51
C GLU A 262 -7.62 16.03 -11.88
N GLU A 263 -8.23 16.00 -10.69
CA GLU A 263 -8.59 17.21 -9.96
C GLU A 263 -7.35 18.00 -9.49
N MET A 264 -6.31 17.32 -8.99
CA MET A 264 -5.05 17.98 -8.61
C MET A 264 -4.35 18.58 -9.83
N LEU A 265 -4.38 17.88 -10.97
CA LEU A 265 -3.81 18.33 -12.23
C LEU A 265 -4.53 19.58 -12.75
N ASP A 266 -5.85 19.58 -12.74
CA ASP A 266 -6.68 20.72 -13.15
C ASP A 266 -6.45 21.93 -12.24
N ARG A 267 -6.38 21.71 -10.91
CA ARG A 267 -6.04 22.76 -9.94
C ARG A 267 -4.66 23.36 -10.20
N GLY A 268 -3.67 22.52 -10.49
CA GLY A 268 -2.32 22.96 -10.87
C GLY A 268 -2.32 23.79 -12.15
N LYS A 269 -2.94 23.28 -13.23
CA LYS A 269 -3.03 23.94 -14.54
C LYS A 269 -3.74 25.30 -14.44
N GLU A 270 -4.85 25.34 -13.72
CA GLU A 270 -5.57 26.59 -13.46
C GLU A 270 -4.70 27.58 -12.66
N GLY A 271 -3.96 27.10 -11.67
CA GLY A 271 -3.01 27.88 -10.87
C GLY A 271 -1.88 28.52 -11.69
N ILE A 272 -1.29 27.78 -12.65
CA ILE A 272 -0.28 28.29 -13.59
C ILE A 272 -0.86 29.44 -14.41
N VAL A 273 -2.00 29.23 -15.05
CA VAL A 273 -2.62 30.23 -15.93
C VAL A 273 -3.04 31.47 -15.14
N LYS A 274 -3.60 31.31 -13.93
CA LYS A 274 -3.92 32.44 -13.04
C LYS A 274 -2.67 33.23 -12.65
N SER A 275 -1.58 32.55 -12.32
CA SER A 275 -0.30 33.20 -11.97
C SER A 275 0.26 34.00 -13.14
N LYS A 276 0.23 33.44 -14.35
CA LYS A 276 0.65 34.12 -15.58
C LYS A 276 -0.26 35.30 -15.94
N LEU A 277 -1.59 35.14 -15.82
CA LEU A 277 -2.56 36.21 -16.01
C LEU A 277 -2.24 37.43 -15.15
N GLU A 278 -1.98 37.24 -13.84
CA GLU A 278 -1.63 38.32 -12.93
C GLU A 278 -0.25 38.96 -13.24
N GLN A 279 0.73 38.18 -13.71
CA GLN A 279 1.98 38.75 -14.25
C GLN A 279 1.72 39.64 -15.47
N GLY A 280 0.82 39.22 -16.37
CA GLY A 280 0.37 40.01 -17.50
C GLY A 280 -0.33 41.31 -17.05
N ARG A 281 -1.17 41.26 -16.02
CA ARG A 281 -1.77 42.47 -15.40
C ARG A 281 -0.72 43.42 -14.87
N GLY A 282 0.32 42.92 -14.20
CA GLY A 282 1.44 43.73 -13.73
C GLY A 282 2.19 44.45 -14.86
N LYS A 283 2.41 43.76 -15.99
CA LYS A 283 2.98 44.36 -17.22
C LYS A 283 2.10 45.47 -17.78
N MET A 284 0.78 45.26 -17.85
CA MET A 284 -0.17 46.29 -18.27
C MET A 284 -0.13 47.51 -17.34
N GLN A 285 -0.15 47.32 -16.01
CA GLN A 285 -0.09 48.42 -15.04
C GLN A 285 1.21 49.24 -15.12
N ALA A 286 2.33 48.59 -15.43
CA ALA A 286 3.58 49.28 -15.69
C ALA A 286 3.49 50.16 -16.95
N ALA A 287 2.86 49.65 -18.01
CA ALA A 287 2.58 50.42 -19.23
C ALA A 287 1.60 51.59 -18.97
N ASP A 288 0.54 51.38 -18.18
CA ASP A 288 -0.39 52.44 -17.73
C ASP A 288 0.37 53.57 -17.02
N SER A 289 1.35 53.20 -16.18
CA SER A 289 2.17 54.16 -15.43
C SER A 289 3.10 54.96 -16.35
N LEU A 290 3.67 54.33 -17.38
CA LEU A 290 4.45 55.04 -18.41
C LEU A 290 3.57 56.01 -19.20
N PHE A 291 2.36 55.59 -19.55
CA PHE A 291 1.40 56.41 -20.26
C PHE A 291 1.02 57.67 -19.47
N LYS A 292 0.69 57.51 -18.18
CA LYS A 292 0.37 58.63 -17.27
C LYS A 292 1.52 59.63 -17.12
N ASN A 293 2.76 59.17 -17.27
CA ASN A 293 3.95 59.99 -17.25
C ASN A 293 4.33 60.57 -18.62
N VAL A 294 3.41 60.58 -19.59
CA VAL A 294 3.59 61.16 -20.94
C VAL A 294 4.69 60.44 -21.74
N LYS A 295 5.12 59.24 -21.33
CA LYS A 295 6.08 58.39 -22.04
C LYS A 295 5.35 57.48 -23.03
N TYR A 296 4.67 58.06 -24.00
CA TYR A 296 3.71 57.34 -24.85
C TYR A 296 4.34 56.24 -25.72
N TYR A 297 5.58 56.42 -26.17
CA TYR A 297 6.30 55.38 -26.92
C TYR A 297 6.60 54.16 -26.04
N ASP A 298 7.19 54.38 -24.86
CA ASP A 298 7.50 53.30 -23.92
C ASP A 298 6.22 52.59 -23.45
N ALA A 299 5.14 53.34 -23.22
CA ALA A 299 3.84 52.77 -22.88
C ALA A 299 3.28 51.89 -24.01
N LYS A 300 3.37 52.35 -25.26
CA LYS A 300 2.93 51.59 -26.43
C LYS A 300 3.69 50.26 -26.56
N GLU A 301 5.01 50.28 -26.44
CA GLU A 301 5.81 49.05 -26.49
C GLU A 301 5.50 48.16 -25.28
N GLY A 302 5.31 48.72 -24.09
CA GLY A 302 4.87 47.97 -22.91
C GLY A 302 3.52 47.26 -23.09
N TYR A 303 2.54 47.91 -23.72
CA TYR A 303 1.26 47.25 -24.04
C TYR A 303 1.39 46.16 -25.11
N LYS A 304 2.27 46.33 -26.12
CA LYS A 304 2.55 45.28 -27.10
C LYS A 304 3.18 44.05 -26.43
N ASP A 305 4.22 44.26 -25.64
CA ASP A 305 4.89 43.20 -24.88
C ASP A 305 3.91 42.46 -23.98
N SER A 306 3.02 43.20 -23.31
CA SER A 306 1.97 42.61 -22.48
C SER A 306 0.95 41.82 -23.30
N ARG A 307 0.54 42.32 -24.47
CA ARG A 307 -0.39 41.62 -25.37
C ARG A 307 0.20 40.31 -25.86
N GLU A 308 1.42 40.33 -26.40
CA GLU A 308 2.10 39.13 -26.89
C GLU A 308 2.31 38.09 -25.79
N TYR A 309 2.59 38.55 -24.57
CA TYR A 309 2.65 37.66 -23.41
C TYR A 309 1.29 37.02 -23.12
N LEU A 310 0.22 37.81 -23.04
CA LEU A 310 -1.13 37.31 -22.75
C LEU A 310 -1.68 36.39 -23.85
N GLU A 311 -1.33 36.62 -25.11
CA GLU A 311 -1.67 35.75 -26.24
C GLU A 311 -1.08 34.34 -26.05
N ARG A 312 0.21 34.23 -25.68
CA ARG A 312 0.83 32.94 -25.35
C ARG A 312 0.15 32.24 -24.17
N VAL A 313 -0.24 33.00 -23.14
CA VAL A 313 -0.96 32.46 -21.98
C VAL A 313 -2.37 32.00 -22.36
N ALA A 314 -3.04 32.67 -23.30
CA ALA A 314 -4.34 32.27 -23.81
C ALA A 314 -4.27 30.95 -24.60
N ASP A 315 -3.23 30.77 -25.41
CA ASP A 315 -2.97 29.51 -26.12
C ASP A 315 -2.76 28.35 -25.14
N GLU A 316 -1.96 28.57 -24.08
CA GLU A 316 -1.73 27.59 -23.01
C GLU A 316 -3.02 27.27 -22.24
N ALA A 317 -3.81 28.28 -21.87
CA ALA A 317 -5.10 28.10 -21.20
C ALA A 317 -6.12 27.34 -22.07
N SER A 318 -6.08 27.56 -23.38
CA SER A 318 -6.88 26.82 -24.36
C SER A 318 -6.44 25.35 -24.42
N GLY A 319 -5.12 25.09 -24.42
CA GLY A 319 -4.54 23.75 -24.33
C GLY A 319 -4.98 22.98 -23.08
N TYR A 320 -5.13 23.69 -21.95
CA TYR A 320 -5.69 23.15 -20.71
C TYR A 320 -7.22 23.14 -20.63
N LYS A 321 -7.93 23.59 -21.67
CA LYS A 321 -9.40 23.67 -21.73
C LYS A 321 -10.03 24.58 -20.67
N LEU A 322 -9.31 25.60 -20.21
CA LEU A 322 -9.74 26.55 -19.17
C LEU A 322 -10.56 27.72 -19.77
N SER A 323 -11.71 27.41 -20.36
CA SER A 323 -12.53 28.34 -21.15
C SER A 323 -12.84 29.67 -20.47
N LYS A 324 -13.10 29.65 -19.16
CA LYS A 324 -13.35 30.86 -18.36
C LYS A 324 -12.13 31.80 -18.33
N LEU A 325 -10.93 31.25 -18.18
CA LEU A 325 -9.69 32.03 -18.16
C LEU A 325 -9.30 32.51 -19.56
N VAL A 326 -9.59 31.72 -20.61
CA VAL A 326 -9.43 32.15 -22.00
C VAL A 326 -10.26 33.40 -22.29
N GLY A 327 -11.51 33.45 -21.83
CA GLY A 327 -12.36 34.64 -21.97
C GLY A 327 -11.78 35.88 -21.27
N GLU A 328 -11.22 35.70 -20.08
CA GLU A 328 -10.56 36.77 -19.31
C GLU A 328 -9.30 37.30 -20.01
N LEU A 329 -8.45 36.40 -20.49
CA LEU A 329 -7.23 36.73 -21.25
C LEU A 329 -7.58 37.51 -22.53
N ASN A 330 -8.60 37.08 -23.28
CA ASN A 330 -9.03 37.76 -24.51
C ASN A 330 -9.51 39.20 -24.24
N ASN A 331 -10.22 39.43 -23.14
CA ASN A 331 -10.63 40.79 -22.76
C ASN A 331 -9.41 41.68 -22.49
N MET A 332 -8.38 41.15 -21.81
CA MET A 332 -7.15 41.89 -21.58
C MET A 332 -6.34 42.13 -22.86
N ILE A 333 -6.26 41.15 -23.76
CA ILE A 333 -5.61 41.27 -25.08
C ILE A 333 -6.29 42.38 -25.91
N GLN A 334 -7.62 42.44 -25.88
CA GLN A 334 -8.38 43.50 -26.53
C GLN A 334 -8.09 44.88 -25.92
N ALA A 335 -8.06 44.97 -24.58
CA ALA A 335 -7.72 46.20 -23.87
C ALA A 335 -6.30 46.69 -24.23
N CYS A 336 -5.30 45.79 -24.27
CA CYS A 336 -3.96 46.14 -24.76
C CYS A 336 -4.01 46.70 -26.19
N SER A 337 -4.78 46.08 -27.09
CA SER A 337 -4.90 46.54 -28.48
C SER A 337 -5.49 47.95 -28.60
N GLN A 338 -6.51 48.26 -27.78
CA GLN A 338 -7.10 49.60 -27.70
C GLN A 338 -6.13 50.61 -27.07
N ASN A 339 -5.40 50.22 -26.04
CA ASN A 339 -4.39 51.07 -25.40
C ASN A 339 -3.19 51.35 -26.32
N ILE A 340 -2.78 50.40 -27.17
CA ILE A 340 -1.75 50.60 -28.22
C ILE A 340 -2.21 51.65 -29.23
N ALA A 341 -3.47 51.59 -29.68
CA ALA A 341 -4.04 52.59 -30.60
C ALA A 341 -4.08 53.97 -29.94
N THR A 342 -4.53 54.02 -28.67
CA THR A 342 -4.62 55.25 -27.87
C THR A 342 -3.25 55.91 -27.67
N ALA A 343 -2.23 55.13 -27.30
CA ALA A 343 -0.85 55.61 -27.19
C ALA A 343 -0.27 56.04 -28.55
N THR A 344 -0.66 55.39 -29.64
CA THR A 344 -0.26 55.81 -31.00
C THR A 344 -0.88 57.16 -31.37
N THR A 345 -2.16 57.39 -31.06
CA THR A 345 -2.81 58.69 -31.26
C THR A 345 -2.15 59.77 -30.41
N ALA A 346 -1.88 59.50 -29.14
CA ALA A 346 -1.19 60.45 -28.25
C ALA A 346 0.23 60.81 -28.73
N LEU A 347 0.93 59.89 -29.40
CA LEU A 347 2.22 60.16 -30.06
C LEU A 347 2.10 61.05 -31.30
N MET A 348 0.99 60.95 -32.04
CA MET A 348 0.74 61.72 -33.26
C MET A 348 0.18 63.11 -32.97
N ASP A 349 -0.52 63.29 -31.85
CA ASP A 349 -1.24 64.51 -31.50
C ASP A 349 -0.36 65.59 -30.86
N ILE A 350 0.70 65.97 -31.60
CA ILE A 350 1.44 67.20 -31.34
C ILE A 350 0.57 68.35 -31.89
N ASN A 351 -0.24 68.97 -31.03
CA ASN A 351 -0.90 70.30 -31.16
C ASN A 351 -2.39 70.48 -31.54
N VAL A 352 -3.32 69.50 -31.45
CA VAL A 352 -4.74 69.80 -31.74
C VAL A 352 -5.72 69.43 -30.61
N ARG A 353 -5.96 70.40 -29.72
CA ARG A 353 -7.16 70.58 -28.87
C ARG A 353 -7.86 69.31 -28.34
N GLY A 354 -7.53 68.98 -27.08
CA GLY A 354 -8.53 69.04 -25.99
C GLY A 354 -9.35 67.79 -25.67
N VAL A 355 -9.01 66.62 -26.20
CA VAL A 355 -9.61 65.34 -25.75
C VAL A 355 -8.52 64.55 -25.04
N GLU A 356 -8.60 64.43 -23.72
CA GLU A 356 -7.68 63.56 -22.97
C GLU A 356 -7.96 62.09 -23.35
N PRO A 357 -7.00 61.37 -23.95
CA PRO A 357 -7.20 59.98 -24.30
C PRO A 357 -7.37 59.12 -23.03
N GLU A 358 -8.51 58.45 -22.89
CA GLU A 358 -8.80 57.54 -21.78
C GLU A 358 -8.27 56.13 -22.11
N ILE A 359 -7.30 55.65 -21.30
CA ILE A 359 -6.81 54.27 -21.39
C ILE A 359 -7.73 53.31 -20.64
N ILE A 360 -7.90 52.11 -21.18
CA ILE A 360 -8.63 51.04 -20.51
C ILE A 360 -7.68 50.41 -19.49
N THR A 361 -7.83 50.82 -18.24
CA THR A 361 -7.10 50.26 -17.10
C THR A 361 -7.47 48.80 -16.84
N VAL A 362 -6.55 48.06 -16.21
CA VAL A 362 -6.83 46.69 -15.73
C VAL A 362 -8.09 46.65 -14.84
N ASP A 363 -8.30 47.67 -14.00
CA ASP A 363 -9.48 47.78 -13.12
C ASP A 363 -10.79 48.03 -13.90
N SER A 364 -10.74 48.70 -15.05
CA SER A 364 -11.92 48.84 -15.93
C SER A 364 -12.28 47.53 -16.61
N VAL A 365 -11.28 46.71 -17.01
CA VAL A 365 -11.53 45.37 -17.56
C VAL A 365 -12.15 44.47 -16.48
N ALA A 366 -11.59 44.47 -15.27
CA ALA A 366 -12.08 43.68 -14.15
C ALA A 366 -13.53 44.07 -13.75
N ARG A 367 -13.84 45.37 -13.73
CA ARG A 367 -15.21 45.87 -13.48
C ARG A 367 -16.17 45.51 -14.61
N GLY A 368 -15.77 45.69 -15.86
CA GLY A 368 -16.56 45.30 -17.02
C GLY A 368 -16.93 43.80 -17.00
N MET A 369 -16.01 42.95 -16.57
CA MET A 369 -16.27 41.50 -16.38
C MET A 369 -17.22 41.19 -15.21
N ALA A 370 -17.13 41.95 -14.11
CA ALA A 370 -18.05 41.81 -12.98
C ALA A 370 -19.47 42.28 -13.32
N ASP A 371 -19.59 43.34 -14.12
CA ASP A 371 -20.87 43.89 -14.59
C ASP A 371 -21.51 43.05 -15.71
N PHE A 372 -20.71 42.37 -16.54
CA PHE A 372 -21.21 41.38 -17.50
C PHE A 372 -21.83 40.15 -16.80
N LYS A 373 -21.31 39.76 -15.63
CA LYS A 373 -21.93 38.74 -14.77
C LYS A 373 -23.26 39.19 -14.16
N ARG A 374 -23.53 40.50 -14.09
CA ARG A 374 -24.82 41.07 -13.63
C ARG A 374 -25.83 41.30 -14.75
N THR A 375 -25.39 41.40 -16.01
CA THR A 375 -26.23 41.79 -17.16
C THR A 375 -26.45 40.70 -18.21
N ALA A 376 -25.80 39.53 -18.11
CA ALA A 376 -26.27 38.35 -18.82
C ALA A 376 -27.71 38.02 -18.37
N PRO A 377 -28.67 37.79 -19.29
CA PRO A 377 -29.93 37.20 -18.89
C PRO A 377 -29.59 35.89 -18.20
N ASN A 378 -30.02 35.74 -16.95
CA ASN A 378 -29.95 34.45 -16.28
C ASN A 378 -30.48 33.41 -17.28
N PRO A 379 -29.72 32.34 -17.59
CA PRO A 379 -30.38 31.11 -17.96
C PRO A 379 -31.37 30.87 -16.81
N THR A 380 -32.65 30.93 -17.15
CA THR A 380 -33.77 30.51 -16.32
C THR A 380 -33.27 29.42 -15.40
N GLY A 381 -33.32 29.69 -14.09
CA GLY A 381 -32.53 29.00 -13.09
C GLY A 381 -32.47 27.50 -13.34
N ALA A 382 -31.28 26.92 -13.16
CA ALA A 382 -31.24 25.54 -12.70
C ALA A 382 -32.33 25.43 -11.62
N PRO A 383 -33.32 24.54 -11.79
CA PRO A 383 -34.47 24.51 -10.92
C PRO A 383 -33.92 24.49 -9.51
N THR A 384 -34.25 25.50 -8.71
CA THR A 384 -33.93 25.49 -7.29
C THR A 384 -34.62 24.24 -6.82
N THR A 385 -33.86 23.17 -6.61
CA THR A 385 -34.42 21.88 -6.28
C THR A 385 -35.17 22.12 -4.98
N GLN A 386 -36.50 22.09 -5.07
CA GLN A 386 -37.40 22.36 -3.94
C GLN A 386 -37.12 21.41 -2.78
N PHE A 387 -36.39 20.33 -3.04
CA PHE A 387 -35.94 19.36 -2.08
C PHE A 387 -34.45 19.09 -2.27
N THR A 388 -33.71 19.07 -1.17
CA THR A 388 -32.27 18.74 -1.18
C THR A 388 -31.97 17.70 -0.13
N THR A 389 -31.06 16.79 -0.44
CA THR A 389 -30.57 15.79 0.50
C THR A 389 -29.13 16.07 0.88
N PHE A 390 -28.81 15.86 2.15
CA PHE A 390 -27.46 15.82 2.66
C PHE A 390 -27.20 14.46 3.30
N ARG A 391 -25.97 13.97 3.22
CA ARG A 391 -25.57 12.67 3.77
C ARG A 391 -24.18 12.66 4.36
N THR A 392 -24.00 11.92 5.44
CA THR A 392 -22.70 11.70 6.10
C THR A 392 -22.69 10.34 6.80
N VAL A 393 -21.54 9.91 7.32
CA VAL A 393 -21.37 8.66 8.06
C VAL A 393 -20.69 8.95 9.39
N TRP A 394 -21.20 8.40 10.48
CA TRP A 394 -20.51 8.39 11.78
C TRP A 394 -19.46 7.30 11.80
N ASP A 395 -18.21 7.68 12.09
CA ASP A 395 -17.12 6.74 12.30
C ASP A 395 -16.99 6.41 13.81
N PRO A 396 -17.21 5.14 14.23
CA PRO A 396 -17.09 4.73 15.62
C PRO A 396 -15.64 4.61 16.12
N ASN A 397 -14.63 4.79 15.25
CA ASN A 397 -13.22 4.65 15.59
C ASN A 397 -12.82 5.50 16.82
N PRO A 398 -12.34 4.90 17.93
CA PRO A 398 -12.00 5.61 19.17
C PRO A 398 -11.01 6.77 18.98
N GLY A 399 -10.10 6.67 18.02
CA GLY A 399 -9.10 7.71 17.72
C GLY A 399 -9.65 8.90 16.94
N ASN A 400 -10.82 8.77 16.31
CA ASN A 400 -11.43 9.78 15.45
C ASN A 400 -12.97 9.67 15.44
N ARG A 401 -13.61 9.65 16.62
CA ARG A 401 -15.08 9.56 16.76
C ARG A 401 -15.76 10.83 16.28
N ASP A 402 -15.91 10.94 14.97
CA ASP A 402 -16.60 12.02 14.31
C ASP A 402 -17.26 11.55 13.02
N PHE A 403 -17.99 12.46 12.38
CA PHE A 403 -18.55 12.24 11.07
C PHE A 403 -17.50 12.31 9.97
N VAL A 404 -17.59 11.42 9.00
CA VAL A 404 -16.80 11.41 7.76
C VAL A 404 -17.40 12.42 6.79
N TRP A 405 -16.83 13.62 6.71
CA TRP A 405 -17.30 14.67 5.79
C TRP A 405 -16.72 14.48 4.37
N SER A 406 -17.41 14.98 3.35
CA SER A 406 -16.76 15.31 2.07
C SER A 406 -15.99 16.63 2.22
N ARG A 407 -15.13 17.03 1.26
CA ARG A 407 -14.15 18.16 1.30
C ARG A 407 -14.63 19.54 1.84
N GLU A 408 -15.91 19.70 2.14
CA GLU A 408 -16.48 20.86 2.84
C GLU A 408 -17.28 20.37 4.05
N LYS A 409 -16.89 20.80 5.26
CA LYS A 409 -17.71 20.64 6.48
C LYS A 409 -18.85 21.66 6.36
N PRO A 410 -20.12 21.26 6.20
CA PRO A 410 -21.17 22.24 5.95
C PRO A 410 -21.40 23.07 7.21
N ASP A 411 -21.26 24.39 7.07
CA ASP A 411 -21.66 25.41 8.05
C ASP A 411 -23.17 25.30 8.40
N GLU A 412 -23.93 24.57 7.57
CA GLU A 412 -25.38 24.37 7.65
C GLU A 412 -25.85 23.43 8.78
N TYR A 413 -24.94 22.91 9.60
CA TYR A 413 -25.30 22.11 10.77
C TYR A 413 -25.16 22.89 12.09
N GLY A 414 -26.13 23.78 12.36
CA GLY A 414 -26.43 24.21 13.73
C GLY A 414 -26.91 23.08 14.65
N GLU A 415 -27.16 21.89 14.11
CA GLU A 415 -27.74 20.71 14.80
C GLU A 415 -26.67 19.64 15.17
N LEU A 416 -25.40 19.83 14.81
CA LEU A 416 -24.32 18.87 15.03
C LEU A 416 -24.22 18.34 16.47
N PRO A 417 -24.33 19.18 17.52
CA PRO A 417 -24.28 18.71 18.90
C PRO A 417 -25.43 17.74 19.24
N GLN A 418 -26.64 17.98 18.71
CA GLN A 418 -27.81 17.15 18.97
C GLN A 418 -27.70 15.77 18.32
N ILE A 419 -27.14 15.72 17.10
CA ILE A 419 -26.94 14.46 16.36
C ILE A 419 -25.84 13.62 17.03
N LYS A 420 -24.74 14.25 17.47
CA LYS A 420 -23.70 13.55 18.25
C LYS A 420 -24.25 13.01 19.57
N GLN A 421 -25.10 13.77 20.25
CA GLN A 421 -25.77 13.32 21.47
C GLN A 421 -26.68 12.13 21.18
N TRP A 422 -27.49 12.19 20.13
CA TRP A 422 -28.37 11.09 19.73
C TRP A 422 -27.60 9.79 19.47
N ILE A 423 -26.51 9.85 18.72
CA ILE A 423 -25.66 8.68 18.43
C ILE A 423 -25.04 8.12 19.72
N SER A 424 -24.60 9.02 20.61
CA SER A 424 -24.06 8.66 21.93
C SER A 424 -25.10 7.94 22.80
N ASP A 425 -26.36 8.39 22.75
CA ASP A 425 -27.48 7.79 23.49
C ASP A 425 -27.94 6.44 22.92
N LYS A 426 -27.72 6.19 21.62
CA LYS A 426 -28.07 4.91 20.96
C LYS A 426 -26.94 3.90 21.03
N ASN A 427 -25.92 4.06 20.20
CA ASN A 427 -24.74 3.21 20.17
C ASN A 427 -23.63 3.92 19.39
N PRO A 428 -22.67 4.57 20.05
CA PRO A 428 -21.59 5.29 19.37
C PRO A 428 -20.52 4.38 18.78
N ASN A 429 -20.58 3.06 19.05
CA ASN A 429 -19.54 2.09 18.68
C ASN A 429 -19.82 1.34 17.37
N ILE A 430 -20.81 1.81 16.59
CA ILE A 430 -21.17 1.25 15.28
C ILE A 430 -21.24 2.38 14.25
N TYR A 431 -21.15 2.02 12.97
CA TYR A 431 -21.33 2.96 11.89
C TYR A 431 -22.81 3.36 11.75
N TRP A 432 -23.04 4.66 11.58
CA TRP A 432 -24.35 5.22 11.28
C TRP A 432 -24.28 6.02 9.98
N PHE A 433 -25.11 5.66 9.00
CA PHE A 433 -25.35 6.50 7.84
C PHE A 433 -26.47 7.51 8.17
N LEU A 434 -26.18 8.80 8.03
CA LEU A 434 -27.12 9.89 8.29
C LEU A 434 -27.59 10.49 6.96
N LEU A 435 -28.89 10.67 6.84
CA LEU A 435 -29.54 11.36 5.72
C LEU A 435 -30.40 12.51 6.26
N LYS A 436 -30.11 13.73 5.83
CA LYS A 436 -30.95 14.91 6.07
C LYS A 436 -31.71 15.26 4.79
N ILE A 437 -33.01 15.44 4.90
CA ILE A 437 -33.87 15.86 3.81
C ILE A 437 -34.37 17.26 4.15
N VAL A 438 -34.19 18.22 3.24
CA VAL A 438 -34.62 19.61 3.41
C VAL A 438 -35.69 19.91 2.36
N ASN A 439 -36.84 20.39 2.81
CA ASN A 439 -37.96 20.80 1.97
C ASN A 439 -38.03 22.34 1.92
N ARG A 440 -37.64 22.92 0.79
CA ARG A 440 -37.71 24.35 0.47
C ARG A 440 -39.02 24.73 -0.24
N ALA A 441 -39.89 23.76 -0.53
CA ALA A 441 -41.22 24.03 -1.07
C ALA A 441 -42.11 24.74 -0.04
N ASP A 442 -43.17 25.38 -0.52
CA ASP A 442 -44.16 26.06 0.31
C ASP A 442 -45.24 25.13 0.89
N TYR A 443 -45.20 23.83 0.55
CA TYR A 443 -46.10 22.79 1.04
C TYR A 443 -45.35 21.65 1.77
N PRO A 444 -45.95 21.03 2.80
CA PRO A 444 -45.37 19.86 3.46
C PRO A 444 -45.53 18.60 2.60
N VAL A 445 -44.60 17.65 2.72
CA VAL A 445 -44.70 16.34 2.05
C VAL A 445 -45.11 15.27 3.05
N THR A 446 -46.30 14.70 2.90
CA THR A 446 -46.85 13.68 3.80
C THR A 446 -46.56 12.26 3.38
N GLU A 447 -46.33 12.03 2.09
CA GLU A 447 -46.08 10.70 1.52
C GLU A 447 -44.68 10.68 0.91
N TRP A 448 -43.81 9.84 1.45
CA TRP A 448 -42.43 9.74 0.95
C TRP A 448 -41.79 8.42 1.36
N ASN A 449 -40.80 8.00 0.58
CA ASN A 449 -39.97 6.84 0.88
C ASN A 449 -38.50 7.11 0.51
N VAL A 450 -37.61 6.31 1.09
CA VAL A 450 -36.19 6.35 0.81
C VAL A 450 -35.76 4.97 0.31
N THR A 451 -35.10 4.94 -0.84
CA THR A 451 -34.43 3.75 -1.35
C THR A 451 -32.92 3.97 -1.28
N LEU A 452 -32.21 3.08 -0.57
CA LEU A 452 -30.75 3.09 -0.47
C LEU A 452 -30.15 1.89 -1.21
N TYR A 453 -28.97 2.10 -1.77
CA TYR A 453 -28.17 1.09 -2.44
C TYR A 453 -26.77 1.03 -1.82
N THR A 454 -26.30 -0.18 -1.53
CA THR A 454 -24.98 -0.45 -0.94
C THR A 454 -24.26 -1.59 -1.67
N GLU A 455 -22.94 -1.72 -1.52
CA GLU A 455 -22.23 -2.90 -2.00
C GLU A 455 -22.67 -4.18 -1.25
N GLN A 456 -22.39 -5.34 -1.85
CA GLN A 456 -22.86 -6.66 -1.37
C GLN A 456 -22.50 -6.96 0.09
N ALA A 457 -21.32 -6.55 0.54
CA ALA A 457 -20.86 -6.82 1.90
C ALA A 457 -21.44 -5.84 2.95
N LEU A 458 -21.89 -4.65 2.55
CA LEU A 458 -22.46 -3.63 3.43
C LEU A 458 -23.98 -3.79 3.55
N MET A 459 -24.46 -3.89 4.79
CA MET A 459 -25.85 -4.11 5.16
C MET A 459 -26.43 -2.94 5.93
N ILE A 460 -27.73 -2.66 5.73
CA ILE A 460 -28.49 -1.76 6.59
C ILE A 460 -29.43 -2.60 7.45
N THR A 461 -29.21 -2.58 8.77
CA THR A 461 -29.92 -3.48 9.70
C THR A 461 -31.08 -2.79 10.42
N LYS A 462 -30.99 -1.47 10.64
CA LYS A 462 -32.04 -0.66 11.27
C LYS A 462 -32.13 0.72 10.62
N ALA A 463 -33.33 1.30 10.67
CA ALA A 463 -33.59 2.66 10.23
C ALA A 463 -34.37 3.41 11.31
N HIS A 464 -34.02 4.67 11.52
CA HIS A 464 -34.69 5.62 12.40
C HIS A 464 -35.03 6.88 11.63
N LEU A 465 -36.18 7.47 11.96
CA LEU A 465 -36.63 8.77 11.50
C LEU A 465 -36.80 9.66 12.71
N ASP A 466 -35.99 10.70 12.81
CA ASP A 466 -35.77 11.49 14.02
C ASP A 466 -35.48 10.50 15.18
N ASP A 467 -36.31 10.46 16.23
CA ASP A 467 -36.13 9.53 17.36
C ASP A 467 -36.86 8.18 17.24
N LYS A 468 -37.65 7.98 16.18
CA LYS A 468 -38.53 6.82 16.04
C LYS A 468 -37.95 5.78 15.11
N ARG A 469 -37.97 4.50 15.52
CA ARG A 469 -37.58 3.39 14.66
C ARG A 469 -38.62 3.20 13.55
N VAL A 470 -38.17 3.08 12.31
CA VAL A 470 -39.00 2.84 11.13
C VAL A 470 -38.63 1.51 10.47
N ARG A 471 -39.58 0.91 9.74
CA ARG A 471 -39.40 -0.42 9.15
C ARG A 471 -38.76 -0.32 7.76
N ILE A 472 -37.75 -1.15 7.53
CA ILE A 472 -37.24 -1.45 6.19
C ILE A 472 -38.22 -2.44 5.55
N VAL A 473 -38.89 -2.04 4.47
CA VAL A 473 -39.97 -2.80 3.82
C VAL A 473 -39.47 -3.70 2.68
N ASP A 474 -38.30 -3.41 2.12
CA ASP A 474 -37.61 -4.22 1.11
C ASP A 474 -36.12 -4.23 1.46
N SER A 475 -35.51 -5.41 1.43
CA SER A 475 -34.09 -5.67 1.66
C SER A 475 -33.68 -6.80 0.71
N SER A 476 -33.49 -6.45 -0.57
CA SER A 476 -33.25 -7.39 -1.66
C SER A 476 -31.97 -7.05 -2.41
N PHE A 477 -31.54 -7.93 -3.30
CA PHE A 477 -30.40 -7.67 -4.18
C PHE A 477 -30.90 -7.20 -5.55
N ASP A 478 -30.49 -6.00 -5.99
CA ASP A 478 -30.81 -5.46 -7.30
C ASP A 478 -29.78 -5.95 -8.32
N THR A 479 -30.13 -6.97 -9.10
CA THR A 479 -29.25 -7.60 -10.09
C THR A 479 -28.83 -6.65 -11.21
N ASN A 480 -29.67 -5.66 -11.55
CA ASN A 480 -29.35 -4.70 -12.61
C ASN A 480 -28.29 -3.70 -12.16
N LYS A 481 -28.32 -3.31 -10.88
CA LYS A 481 -27.34 -2.41 -10.29
C LYS A 481 -26.16 -3.12 -9.62
N ASN A 482 -26.23 -4.44 -9.49
CA ASN A 482 -25.29 -5.27 -8.74
C ASN A 482 -25.06 -4.74 -7.30
N LYS A 483 -26.13 -4.27 -6.64
CA LYS A 483 -26.10 -3.64 -5.31
C LYS A 483 -27.21 -4.19 -4.40
N ASN A 484 -26.96 -4.23 -3.10
CA ASN A 484 -28.01 -4.43 -2.11
C ASN A 484 -28.98 -3.23 -2.15
N LYS A 485 -30.28 -3.47 -2.04
CA LYS A 485 -31.34 -2.46 -2.10
C LYS A 485 -32.17 -2.49 -0.82
N TYR A 486 -32.31 -1.34 -0.18
CA TYR A 486 -33.10 -1.14 1.02
C TYR A 486 -34.17 -0.08 0.79
N VAL A 487 -35.44 -0.40 1.02
CA VAL A 487 -36.55 0.57 0.93
C VAL A 487 -37.10 0.82 2.31
N VAL A 488 -37.13 2.08 2.73
CA VAL A 488 -37.83 2.55 3.93
C VAL A 488 -39.03 3.36 3.48
N SER A 489 -40.22 2.79 3.65
CA SER A 489 -41.48 3.49 3.41
C SER A 489 -41.96 4.11 4.71
N ILE A 490 -42.38 5.37 4.66
CA ILE A 490 -42.99 6.07 5.80
C ILE A 490 -44.50 6.09 5.56
N PRO A 491 -45.27 5.22 6.26
CA PRO A 491 -46.71 5.18 6.07
C PRO A 491 -47.35 6.52 6.45
N PRO A 492 -48.29 7.06 5.66
CA PRO A 492 -48.98 8.32 5.96
C PRO A 492 -49.66 8.31 7.35
N GLU A 493 -50.05 7.13 7.83
CA GLU A 493 -50.70 6.90 9.13
C GLU A 493 -49.78 7.24 10.33
N LEU A 494 -48.46 7.31 10.12
CA LEU A 494 -47.54 7.78 11.16
C LEU A 494 -47.56 9.30 11.34
N GLY A 495 -48.23 10.04 10.44
CA GLY A 495 -48.36 11.50 10.49
C GLY A 495 -47.04 12.25 10.32
N VAL A 496 -45.99 11.60 9.82
CA VAL A 496 -44.64 12.18 9.74
C VAL A 496 -44.42 12.83 8.38
N SER A 497 -44.82 14.09 8.26
CA SER A 497 -44.55 14.92 7.08
C SER A 497 -43.16 15.57 7.13
N ILE A 498 -42.54 15.82 5.97
CA ILE A 498 -41.40 16.75 5.85
C ILE A 498 -41.97 18.18 5.80
N PRO A 499 -41.72 19.04 6.82
CA PRO A 499 -42.38 20.35 6.90
C PRO A 499 -41.98 21.28 5.74
N ALA A 500 -42.85 22.24 5.39
CA ALA A 500 -42.59 23.23 4.34
C ALA A 500 -41.54 24.28 4.75
N LYS A 501 -41.17 25.16 3.80
CA LYS A 501 -40.44 26.42 4.01
C LYS A 501 -39.11 26.27 4.75
N GLY A 502 -38.29 25.33 4.28
CA GLY A 502 -36.99 24.99 4.87
C GLY A 502 -37.06 23.91 5.95
N GLY A 503 -38.22 23.28 6.14
CA GLY A 503 -38.38 22.18 7.10
C GLY A 503 -37.49 20.99 6.78
N THR A 504 -37.06 20.27 7.83
CA THR A 504 -36.08 19.19 7.74
C THR A 504 -36.59 17.90 8.36
N ARG A 505 -36.05 16.77 7.89
CA ARG A 505 -36.14 15.46 8.54
C ARG A 505 -34.78 14.79 8.55
N LEU A 506 -34.48 14.11 9.65
CA LEU A 506 -33.24 13.35 9.81
C LEU A 506 -33.55 11.86 9.85
N MET A 507 -32.80 11.08 9.09
CA MET A 507 -32.85 9.63 9.12
C MET A 507 -31.49 9.06 9.47
N TYR A 508 -31.51 8.03 10.32
CA TYR A 508 -30.32 7.34 10.80
C TYR A 508 -30.43 5.87 10.43
N PHE A 509 -29.40 5.35 9.78
CA PHE A 509 -29.35 3.97 9.32
C PHE A 509 -28.18 3.27 9.99
N GLU A 510 -28.47 2.20 10.72
CA GLU A 510 -27.46 1.33 11.31
C GLU A 510 -26.87 0.47 10.20
N THR A 511 -25.56 0.57 10.03
CA THR A 511 -24.83 -0.16 8.98
C THR A 511 -23.96 -1.25 9.60
N ASP A 512 -23.92 -2.41 8.95
CA ASP A 512 -23.15 -3.57 9.38
C ASP A 512 -22.48 -4.27 8.19
N ILE A 513 -21.46 -5.08 8.42
CA ILE A 513 -20.73 -5.79 7.36
C ILE A 513 -20.81 -7.30 7.56
N ARG A 514 -21.03 -8.03 6.46
CA ARG A 514 -21.16 -9.51 6.48
C ARG A 514 -19.84 -10.28 6.39
N CYS A 515 -18.75 -9.62 6.01
CA CYS A 515 -17.46 -10.27 5.78
C CYS A 515 -16.48 -9.96 6.92
N GLU A 516 -15.87 -11.00 7.50
CA GLU A 516 -14.81 -10.86 8.51
C GLU A 516 -13.53 -10.26 7.90
N ASP A 517 -13.31 -10.44 6.58
CA ASP A 517 -12.16 -9.96 5.83
C ASP A 517 -12.30 -8.52 5.29
N ALA A 518 -13.43 -7.85 5.56
CA ALA A 518 -13.73 -6.51 5.01
C ALA A 518 -13.09 -5.35 5.78
N LEU A 519 -12.03 -5.63 6.53
CA LEU A 519 -11.32 -4.64 7.33
C LEU A 519 -10.59 -3.65 6.42
N LYS A 520 -10.82 -2.35 6.64
CA LYS A 520 -10.23 -1.25 5.88
C LYS A 520 -10.65 -1.19 4.40
N MET A 521 -11.73 -1.89 4.02
CA MET A 521 -12.33 -1.73 2.69
C MET A 521 -13.21 -0.47 2.64
N GLU A 522 -13.28 0.14 1.45
CA GLU A 522 -14.20 1.24 1.18
C GLU A 522 -15.59 0.73 0.77
N PHE A 523 -16.63 1.34 1.34
CA PHE A 523 -18.02 1.09 1.00
C PHE A 523 -18.75 2.40 0.70
N GLY A 524 -19.77 2.30 -0.14
CA GLY A 524 -20.58 3.39 -0.67
C GLY A 524 -22.06 3.19 -0.39
N VAL A 525 -22.69 4.24 0.15
CA VAL A 525 -24.16 4.31 0.25
C VAL A 525 -24.65 5.38 -0.72
N SER A 526 -25.57 4.99 -1.61
CA SER A 526 -26.25 5.87 -2.55
C SER A 526 -27.75 5.63 -2.49
N GLY A 527 -28.57 6.42 -3.19
CA GLY A 527 -30.02 6.22 -3.11
C GLY A 527 -30.86 7.26 -3.81
N VAL A 528 -32.16 7.20 -3.54
CA VAL A 528 -33.16 8.15 -4.00
C VAL A 528 -34.23 8.34 -2.93
N VAL A 529 -34.61 9.59 -2.69
CA VAL A 529 -35.81 9.93 -1.92
C VAL A 529 -36.94 10.16 -2.90
N LYS A 530 -38.05 9.45 -2.74
CA LYS A 530 -39.24 9.63 -3.55
C LYS A 530 -40.30 10.37 -2.74
N LEU A 531 -40.78 11.48 -3.26
CA LEU A 531 -41.69 12.40 -2.60
C LEU A 531 -43.02 12.47 -3.36
N GLY A 532 -44.13 12.28 -2.65
CA GLY A 532 -45.48 12.27 -3.22
C GLY A 532 -45.83 11.00 -3.99
N THR A 533 -47.11 10.88 -4.33
CA THR A 533 -47.68 9.76 -5.10
C THR A 533 -47.78 10.08 -6.59
N THR A 534 -48.18 11.29 -7.01
CA THR A 534 -48.20 11.69 -8.44
C THR A 534 -48.30 13.22 -8.63
N PRO A 535 -47.40 13.88 -9.40
CA PRO A 535 -46.14 13.36 -9.92
C PRO A 535 -45.17 13.10 -8.76
N GLN A 536 -44.52 11.94 -8.79
CA GLN A 536 -43.52 11.56 -7.80
C GLN A 536 -42.21 12.31 -8.10
N ILE A 537 -41.74 13.10 -7.13
CA ILE A 537 -40.48 13.81 -7.24
C ILE A 537 -39.37 12.91 -6.70
N GLU A 538 -38.38 12.61 -7.53
CA GLU A 538 -37.21 11.83 -7.13
C GLU A 538 -36.02 12.76 -6.85
N VAL A 539 -35.51 12.70 -5.62
CA VAL A 539 -34.35 13.47 -5.18
C VAL A 539 -33.17 12.52 -5.00
N PRO A 540 -32.11 12.64 -5.81
CA PRO A 540 -30.99 11.70 -5.77
C PRO A 540 -30.15 11.88 -4.50
N ILE A 541 -29.83 10.78 -3.84
CA ILE A 541 -28.84 10.72 -2.77
C ILE A 541 -27.51 10.35 -3.41
N ARG A 542 -26.65 11.35 -3.60
CA ARG A 542 -25.29 11.15 -4.13
C ARG A 542 -24.53 10.15 -3.26
N GLU A 543 -23.75 9.30 -3.89
CA GLU A 543 -22.96 8.29 -3.21
C GLU A 543 -22.07 8.92 -2.13
N LYS A 544 -21.99 8.25 -0.99
CA LYS A 544 -21.11 8.59 0.12
C LYS A 544 -20.25 7.38 0.41
N ARG A 545 -18.96 7.52 0.11
CA ARG A 545 -17.94 6.53 0.41
C ARG A 545 -17.35 6.74 1.79
N PHE A 546 -17.01 5.65 2.46
CA PHE A 546 -16.33 5.62 3.75
C PHE A 546 -15.57 4.29 3.92
N THR A 547 -14.47 4.33 4.66
CA THR A 547 -13.68 3.14 5.01
C THR A 547 -14.24 2.51 6.28
N TYR A 548 -14.53 1.21 6.24
CA TYR A 548 -15.00 0.49 7.43
C TYR A 548 -13.82 -0.08 8.22
N ALA A 549 -13.68 0.33 9.48
CA ALA A 549 -12.78 -0.25 10.46
C ALA A 549 -13.60 -1.13 11.43
N CYS A 550 -13.13 -2.34 11.76
CA CYS A 550 -13.89 -3.32 12.53
C CYS A 550 -14.58 -2.74 13.78
N LYS A 551 -15.70 -3.37 14.20
CA LYS A 551 -16.33 -3.11 15.50
C LYS A 551 -15.29 -3.31 16.62
N TYR A 552 -14.93 -2.23 17.30
CA TYR A 552 -14.01 -2.26 18.46
C TYR A 552 -14.47 -3.22 19.58
N GLY A 553 -15.78 -3.54 19.62
CA GLY A 553 -16.35 -4.54 20.55
C GLY A 553 -15.95 -5.99 20.27
N ASP A 554 -15.66 -6.36 19.01
CA ASP A 554 -15.32 -7.73 18.62
C ASP A 554 -13.80 -7.97 18.71
N PHE A 555 -12.99 -6.93 18.50
CA PHE A 555 -11.52 -6.97 18.70
C PHE A 555 -11.13 -7.33 20.14
N LYS A 556 -11.87 -6.82 21.15
CA LYS A 556 -11.57 -7.13 22.56
C LYS A 556 -11.90 -8.59 22.91
N LYS A 557 -12.87 -9.21 22.25
CA LYS A 557 -13.19 -10.63 22.44
C LYS A 557 -12.24 -11.55 21.66
N MET A 558 -11.78 -11.14 20.48
CA MET A 558 -10.81 -11.90 19.68
C MET A 558 -9.41 -11.92 20.29
N PHE A 559 -8.95 -10.83 20.91
CA PHE A 559 -7.56 -10.74 21.41
C PHE A 559 -7.41 -10.80 22.94
N TYR A 560 -8.44 -10.48 23.73
CA TYR A 560 -8.37 -10.52 25.21
C TYR A 560 -9.19 -11.65 25.83
N GLY A 561 -9.59 -12.66 25.05
CA GLY A 561 -9.98 -13.96 25.60
C GLY A 561 -8.75 -14.63 26.20
N SER A 562 -8.37 -14.23 27.42
CA SER A 562 -7.39 -14.82 28.33
C SER A 562 -6.21 -15.55 27.66
N ILE A 563 -5.00 -15.01 27.78
CA ILE A 563 -3.76 -15.73 27.44
C ILE A 563 -3.74 -17.13 28.09
N ASP A 564 -4.37 -17.30 29.25
CA ASP A 564 -4.51 -18.61 29.91
C ASP A 564 -5.47 -19.56 29.20
N ALA A 565 -6.49 -19.05 28.49
CA ALA A 565 -7.41 -19.87 27.68
C ALA A 565 -6.73 -20.36 26.39
N LEU A 566 -5.95 -19.51 25.72
CA LEU A 566 -5.18 -19.91 24.54
C LEU A 566 -4.06 -20.90 24.91
N ALA A 567 -3.38 -20.67 26.03
CA ALA A 567 -2.39 -21.61 26.58
C ALA A 567 -3.04 -22.94 27.01
N SER A 568 -4.23 -22.91 27.62
CA SER A 568 -4.97 -24.13 27.98
C SER A 568 -5.43 -24.92 26.76
N GLN A 569 -5.88 -24.24 25.70
CA GLN A 569 -6.36 -24.87 24.48
C GLN A 569 -5.21 -25.44 23.61
N VAL A 570 -4.05 -24.79 23.60
CA VAL A 570 -2.82 -25.32 22.98
C VAL A 570 -2.29 -26.53 23.78
N MET A 571 -2.34 -26.48 25.11
CA MET A 571 -1.94 -27.60 25.96
C MET A 571 -2.90 -28.80 25.88
N GLU A 572 -4.21 -28.58 25.78
CA GLU A 572 -5.19 -29.65 25.52
C GLU A 572 -4.96 -30.29 24.15
N ASN A 573 -4.74 -29.49 23.09
CA ASN A 573 -4.49 -30.02 21.74
C ASN A 573 -3.17 -30.81 21.64
N LEU A 574 -2.13 -30.40 22.37
CA LEU A 574 -0.86 -31.14 22.48
C LEU A 574 -1.00 -32.43 23.29
N GLN A 575 -1.82 -32.44 24.35
CA GLN A 575 -2.10 -33.66 25.11
C GLN A 575 -2.99 -34.65 24.35
N ASP A 576 -3.92 -34.16 23.53
CA ASP A 576 -4.78 -34.99 22.70
C ASP A 576 -4.03 -35.61 21.50
N SER A 577 -3.00 -34.94 20.97
CA SER A 577 -2.12 -35.53 19.96
C SER A 577 -1.25 -36.63 20.55
N TYR A 578 -0.70 -36.43 21.76
CA TYR A 578 0.08 -37.45 22.46
C TYR A 578 -0.75 -38.68 22.89
N ARG A 579 -2.05 -38.52 23.16
CA ARG A 579 -2.94 -39.65 23.48
C ARG A 579 -3.38 -40.45 22.27
N ARG A 580 -3.38 -39.87 21.06
CA ARG A 580 -3.74 -40.58 19.82
C ARG A 580 -2.59 -41.36 19.19
N GLU A 581 -1.36 -41.17 19.67
CA GLU A 581 -0.19 -41.97 19.27
C GLU A 581 0.13 -43.14 20.21
N ILE A 582 -0.64 -43.35 21.30
CA ILE A 582 -0.48 -44.47 22.26
C ILE A 582 -1.76 -45.34 22.36
N VAL A 583 -2.44 -45.61 21.24
CA VAL A 583 -3.48 -46.67 21.17
C VAL A 583 -3.19 -47.62 20.03
#